data_AF-A0A852E8D7-F1
#
_entry.id   AF-A0A852E8D7-F1
#
_cell.length_a   1.000
_cell.length_b   1.000
_cell.length_c   1.000
_cell.angle_alpha   90.00
_cell.angle_beta   90.00
_cell.angle_gamma   90.00
#
_symmetry.space_group_name_H-M   'P 1'
#
loop_
_entity.id
_entity.type
_entity.pdbx_description
1 polymer ?
#
loop_
_entity_poly.entity_id
_entity_poly.type
_entity_poly.pdbx_seq_one_letter_code
_entity_poly.pdbx_strand_id
1 'polypeptide(L)' 'HMVARKPMSWHENVQEPIDDEFLNLLHRAAVVPRKKYSEPQTESQEIGWHTTPL' A
#
# COMPACT_ATOMS: atom_id res chain seq x y z
N HIS A 1 -0.33 -16.97 35.21
CA HIS A 1 -0.07 -17.11 33.76
C HIS A 1 -0.74 -15.96 33.03
N MET A 2 0.02 -15.18 32.24
CA MET A 2 -0.55 -14.18 31.34
C MET A 2 -0.92 -14.88 30.03
N VAL A 3 -2.21 -14.89 29.68
CA VAL A 3 -2.67 -15.37 28.37
C VAL A 3 -2.40 -14.25 27.38
N ALA A 4 -1.48 -14.46 26.44
CA ALA A 4 -1.26 -13.52 25.35
C ALA A 4 -2.56 -13.34 24.55
N ARG A 5 -2.95 -12.08 24.30
CA ARG A 5 -4.17 -11.77 23.54
C ARG A 5 -3.98 -12.19 22.08
N LYS A 6 -5.09 -12.51 21.41
CA LYS A 6 -5.06 -12.94 20.01
C LYS A 6 -4.54 -11.79 19.14
N PRO A 7 -3.42 -11.97 18.42
CA PRO A 7 -2.70 -10.88 17.73
C PRO A 7 -3.48 -10.16 16.61
N MET A 8 -4.64 -10.70 16.21
CA MET A 8 -5.53 -10.11 15.19
C MET A 8 -6.96 -9.96 15.70
N SER A 9 -7.15 -9.85 17.03
CA SER A 9 -8.47 -9.58 17.60
C SER A 9 -9.01 -8.28 17.01
N TRP A 10 -10.19 -8.33 16.38
CA TRP A 10 -10.86 -7.16 15.78
C TRP A 10 -10.94 -5.96 16.74
N HIS A 11 -11.05 -6.23 18.04
CA HIS A 11 -11.08 -5.25 19.13
C HIS A 11 -9.74 -4.52 19.39
N GLU A 12 -8.66 -4.87 18.67
CA GLU A 12 -7.33 -4.27 18.77
C GLU A 12 -6.93 -3.54 17.48
N ASN A 13 -7.78 -3.53 16.43
CA ASN A 13 -7.59 -2.68 15.26
C ASN A 13 -7.90 -1.22 15.65
N VAL A 14 -6.94 -0.58 16.30
CA VAL A 14 -6.90 0.87 16.40
C VAL A 14 -6.85 1.40 14.96
N GLN A 15 -7.84 2.19 14.55
CA GLN A 15 -7.73 2.97 13.33
C GLN A 15 -6.67 4.04 13.58
N GLU A 16 -5.42 3.71 13.25
CA GLU A 16 -4.39 4.74 13.16
C GLU A 16 -4.79 5.69 12.03
N PRO A 17 -4.65 7.02 12.23
CA PRO A 17 -4.87 7.97 11.16
C PRO A 17 -3.94 7.61 10.01
N ILE A 18 -4.51 7.50 8.82
CA ILE A 18 -3.74 7.20 7.61
C ILE A 18 -2.77 8.37 7.41
N ASP A 19 -1.48 8.07 7.26
CA ASP A 19 -0.46 9.08 7.03
C ASP A 19 -0.60 9.65 5.61
N ASP A 20 -1.09 10.88 5.52
CA ASP A 20 -1.25 11.61 4.26
C ASP A 20 0.08 11.77 3.51
N GLU A 21 1.22 11.86 4.21
CA GLU A 21 2.53 11.94 3.55
C GLU A 21 2.87 10.62 2.85
N PHE A 22 2.56 9.50 3.50
CA PHE A 22 2.75 8.17 2.92
C PHE A 22 1.88 7.95 1.68
N LEU A 23 0.61 8.34 1.71
CA LEU A 23 -0.28 8.26 0.54
C LEU A 23 0.24 9.11 -0.62
N ASN A 24 0.64 10.36 -0.34
CA ASN A 24 1.22 11.24 -1.35
C ASN A 24 2.51 10.66 -1.97
N LEU A 25 3.34 10.01 -1.17
CA LEU A 25 4.54 9.32 -1.65
C LEU A 25 4.17 8.15 -2.58
N LEU A 26 3.21 7.32 -2.17
CA LEU A 26 2.73 6.19 -2.95
C LEU A 26 2.18 6.64 -4.31
N HIS A 27 1.36 7.68 -4.32
CA HIS A 27 0.81 8.28 -5.55
C HIS A 27 1.90 8.75 -6.51
N ARG A 28 2.91 9.44 -5.98
CA ARG A 28 4.05 9.92 -6.78
C ARG A 28 4.86 8.76 -7.34
N ALA A 29 5.13 7.73 -6.53
CA ALA A 29 5.90 6.56 -6.94
C ALA A 29 5.21 5.78 -8.06
N ALA A 30 3.88 5.62 -8.03
CA ALA A 30 3.10 4.92 -9.05
C ALA A 30 3.16 5.59 -10.45
N VAL A 31 3.54 6.86 -10.53
CA VAL A 31 3.67 7.60 -11.80
C VAL A 31 5.03 7.34 -12.47
N VAL A 32 6.08 7.05 -11.70
CA VAL A 32 7.46 6.95 -12.20
C VAL A 32 7.65 5.81 -13.23
N PRO A 33 7.18 4.58 -12.99
CA PRO A 33 7.35 3.49 -13.96
C PRO A 33 6.66 3.76 -15.29
N ARG A 34 5.43 4.27 -15.25
CA ARG A 34 4.59 4.52 -16.44
C ARG A 34 5.12 5.65 -17.32
N LYS A 35 5.90 6.57 -16.76
CA LYS A 35 6.60 7.60 -17.53
C LYS A 35 7.88 7.08 -18.18
N LYS A 36 8.50 6.06 -17.59
CA LYS A 36 9.81 5.55 -18.02
C LYS A 36 9.70 4.41 -19.02
N TYR A 37 8.66 3.59 -18.92
CA TYR A 37 8.46 2.40 -19.74
C TYR A 37 7.08 2.41 -20.38
N SER A 38 6.99 1.94 -21.62
CA SER A 38 5.70 1.76 -22.32
C SER A 38 4.90 0.58 -21.78
N GLU A 39 5.58 -0.41 -21.19
CA GLU A 39 5.02 -1.66 -20.70
C GLU A 39 5.55 -1.98 -19.29
N PRO A 40 4.80 -2.72 -18.45
CA PRO A 40 5.27 -3.20 -17.16
C PRO A 40 6.56 -4.02 -17.28
N GLN A 41 7.46 -3.86 -16.30
CA GLN A 41 8.73 -4.59 -16.27
C GLN A 41 8.74 -5.69 -15.20
N THR A 42 7.73 -5.72 -14.33
CA THR A 42 7.63 -6.66 -13.21
C THR A 42 6.16 -7.03 -13.01
N GLU A 43 5.90 -8.22 -12.46
CA GLU A 43 4.55 -8.69 -12.13
C GLU A 43 3.79 -7.69 -11.22
N SER A 44 4.48 -7.10 -10.24
CA SER A 44 3.87 -6.08 -9.38
C SER A 44 3.43 -4.83 -10.16
N GLN A 45 4.20 -4.42 -11.17
CA GLN A 45 3.81 -3.33 -12.07
C GLN A 45 2.66 -3.74 -12.98
N GLU A 46 2.59 -4.98 -13.47
CA GLU A 46 1.48 -5.47 -14.27
C GLU A 46 0.16 -5.39 -13.51
N ILE A 47 0.16 -5.88 -12.26
CA ILE A 47 -1.02 -5.85 -11.38
C ILE A 47 -1.48 -4.41 -11.13
N GLY A 48 -0.54 -3.47 -10.94
CA GLY A 48 -0.81 -2.07 -10.62
C GLY A 48 -0.83 -1.10 -11.80
N TRP A 49 -0.69 -1.55 -13.04
CA TRP A 49 -0.33 -0.66 -14.14
C TRP A 49 -1.41 0.37 -14.50
N HIS A 50 -2.67 -0.06 -14.45
CA HIS A 50 -3.85 0.74 -14.82
C HIS A 50 -4.72 1.10 -13.62
N THR A 51 -4.30 0.74 -12.40
CA THR A 51 -5.08 1.00 -11.19
C THR A 51 -4.77 2.40 -10.64
N THR A 52 -5.75 2.98 -9.96
CA THR A 52 -5.50 4.20 -9.19
C THR A 52 -4.89 3.78 -7.85
N PRO A 53 -3.69 4.27 -7.48
CA PRO A 53 -3.11 3.98 -6.18
C PRO A 53 -4.02 4.53 -5.07
N LEU A 54 -4.08 3.81 -3.95
CA LEU A 54 -4.97 4.04 -2.79
C LEU A 54 -4.91 5.47 -2.26
#